data_AF-A0A0W0VAL5-F1
#
_entry.id   AF-A0A0W0VAL5-F1
#
_cell.length_a   1.000
_cell.length_b   1.000
_cell.length_c   1.000
_cell.angle_alpha   90.00
_cell.angle_beta   90.00
_cell.angle_gamma   90.00
#
_symmetry.space_group_name_H-M   'P 1'
#
loop_
_entity.id
_entity.type
_entity.pdbx_description
1 polymer ?
#
loop_
_entity_poly.entity_id
_entity_poly.type
_entity_poly.pdbx_seq_one_letter_code
_entity_poly.pdbx_strand_id
1 'polypeptide(L)'
;MPSKHNLCTVFAGSVLFILSIIALAINHFIYKYQGNNYFPSNTLPIALLLFLALAGSYLQFGKQSIAVKISREIIFYFIVMSLIALATNAIQYTPFTPIDEKIINLEQAIHVNVPDILHWTLQHDVVTGVLVWVYDSLPYQMSLIPVFVILMRRFSYVREYYCLLLITALIGFSIYYFYPTVAPAGSFRNPMFSESQLATGLKFNQIHQNIPPSTIEGGLIAFPSFHAIWAWLCLYLLRSWPIVFFLLLPVTVTLILSCVLLGWHYPLDLIASLIIVLMSHWFCAFCGRFKHA
;
A
#
# COMPACT_ATOMS: atom_id res chain seq x y z
N MET A 1 -13.10 13.23 23.31
CA MET A 1 -11.92 12.41 23.66
C MET A 1 -11.34 11.84 22.37
N PRO A 2 -10.02 11.93 22.12
CA PRO A 2 -9.41 11.25 20.98
C PRO A 2 -9.69 9.74 21.11
N SER A 3 -10.11 9.10 20.03
CA SER A 3 -10.30 7.65 20.03
C SER A 3 -8.95 6.97 20.28
N LYS A 4 -8.97 5.84 20.98
CA LYS A 4 -7.78 5.09 21.46
C LYS A 4 -6.72 4.86 20.36
N HIS A 5 -7.15 4.70 19.10
CA HIS A 5 -6.27 4.53 17.94
C HIS A 5 -5.43 5.77 17.57
N ASN A 6 -5.84 6.99 17.96
CA ASN A 6 -5.21 8.22 17.50
C ASN A 6 -3.74 8.35 17.93
N LEU A 7 -3.38 7.89 19.13
CA LEU A 7 -1.99 7.96 19.60
C LEU A 7 -1.09 7.04 18.75
N CYS A 8 -1.56 5.84 18.46
CA CYS A 8 -0.81 4.89 17.64
C CYS A 8 -0.70 5.37 16.20
N THR A 9 -1.78 5.89 15.62
CA THR A 9 -1.76 6.53 14.29
C THR A 9 -0.74 7.66 14.24
N VAL A 10 -0.74 8.56 15.23
CA VAL A 10 0.21 9.68 15.29
C VAL A 10 1.65 9.17 15.45
N PHE A 11 1.88 8.24 16.37
CA PHE A 11 3.22 7.67 16.59
C PHE A 11 3.76 6.98 15.33
N ALA A 12 3.01 6.03 14.77
CA ALA A 12 3.41 5.32 13.55
C ALA A 12 3.62 6.29 12.38
N GLY A 13 2.73 7.28 12.24
CA GLY A 13 2.86 8.31 11.22
C GLY A 13 4.10 9.19 11.40
N SER A 14 4.41 9.61 12.62
CA SER A 14 5.60 10.40 12.93
C SER A 14 6.88 9.60 12.67
N VAL A 15 6.94 8.33 13.08
CA VAL A 15 8.10 7.47 12.80
C VAL A 15 8.28 7.28 11.30
N LEU A 16 7.20 6.95 10.57
CA LEU A 16 7.23 6.79 9.12
C LEU A 16 7.69 8.06 8.41
N PHE A 17 7.19 9.23 8.83
CA PHE A 17 7.62 10.52 8.30
C PHE A 17 9.12 10.74 8.52
N ILE A 18 9.61 10.56 9.75
CA ILE A 18 11.03 10.76 10.07
C ILE A 18 11.92 9.83 9.24
N LEU A 19 11.59 8.54 9.17
CA LEU A 19 12.35 7.57 8.36
C LEU A 19 12.33 7.94 6.86
N SER A 20 11.21 8.42 6.35
CA SER A 20 11.10 8.88 4.96
C SER A 20 12.00 10.08 4.69
N ILE A 21 12.03 11.05 5.60
CA ILE A 21 12.92 12.22 5.49
C ILE A 21 14.39 11.81 5.57
N ILE A 22 14.73 10.86 6.46
CA ILE A 22 16.10 10.33 6.57
C ILE A 22 16.51 9.64 5.26
N ALA A 23 15.67 8.76 4.70
CA ALA A 23 15.95 8.08 3.44
C ALA A 23 16.10 9.07 2.26
N LEU A 24 15.24 10.09 2.18
CA LEU A 24 15.35 11.17 1.19
C LEU A 24 16.63 12.00 1.37
N ALA A 25 17.01 12.31 2.61
CA ALA A 25 18.24 13.04 2.90
C ALA A 25 19.49 12.21 2.54
N ILE A 26 19.51 10.93 2.90
CA ILE A 26 20.55 9.97 2.51
C ILE A 26 20.67 9.94 0.97
N ASN A 27 19.56 9.81 0.25
CA ASN A 27 19.59 9.87 -1.20
C ASN A 27 20.14 11.22 -1.70
N HIS A 28 19.63 12.35 -1.21
CA HIS A 28 20.04 13.68 -1.67
C HIS A 28 21.54 13.95 -1.47
N PHE A 29 22.10 13.58 -0.31
CA PHE A 29 23.48 13.88 0.03
C PHE A 29 24.48 12.83 -0.44
N ILE A 30 24.10 11.55 -0.51
CA ILE A 30 25.01 10.42 -0.77
C ILE A 30 24.81 9.85 -2.18
N TYR A 31 23.64 9.27 -2.46
CA TYR A 31 23.44 8.44 -3.67
C TYR A 31 23.02 9.22 -4.91
N LYS A 32 22.24 10.28 -4.74
CA LYS A 32 21.71 11.19 -5.76
C LYS A 32 20.90 10.50 -6.86
N TYR A 33 20.25 9.38 -6.52
CA TYR A 33 19.37 8.70 -7.43
C TYR A 33 18.20 9.59 -7.85
N GLN A 34 17.78 9.43 -9.10
CA GLN A 34 16.63 10.11 -9.70
C GLN A 34 15.50 9.10 -9.84
N GLY A 35 14.30 9.45 -9.36
CA GLY A 35 13.16 8.53 -9.27
C GLY A 35 11.87 9.16 -9.76
N ASN A 36 10.78 8.40 -9.64
CA ASN A 36 9.44 8.85 -9.99
C ASN A 36 8.83 9.67 -8.86
N ASN A 37 7.89 10.55 -9.23
CA ASN A 37 7.02 11.22 -8.27
C ASN A 37 5.68 10.48 -8.15
N TYR A 38 5.45 9.85 -7.00
CA TYR A 38 4.20 9.13 -6.72
C TYR A 38 3.06 10.01 -6.16
N PHE A 39 3.24 11.32 -6.08
CA PHE A 39 2.13 12.24 -5.80
C PHE A 39 1.32 12.52 -7.07
N PRO A 40 -0.03 12.42 -7.03
CA PRO A 40 -0.87 12.89 -8.12
C PRO A 40 -0.61 14.36 -8.46
N SER A 41 -0.68 14.73 -9.74
CA SER A 41 -0.46 16.11 -10.21
C SER A 41 -1.37 17.14 -9.53
N ASN A 42 -2.59 16.73 -9.19
CA ASN A 42 -3.61 17.57 -8.55
C ASN A 42 -3.57 17.57 -7.02
N THR A 43 -2.51 17.04 -6.37
CA THR A 43 -2.42 16.92 -4.91
C THR A 43 -2.62 18.27 -4.20
N LEU A 44 -1.95 19.34 -4.66
CA LEU A 44 -2.05 20.66 -4.04
C LEU A 44 -3.45 21.28 -4.22
N PRO A 45 -4.06 21.32 -5.42
CA PRO A 45 -5.45 21.71 -5.59
C PRO A 45 -6.43 20.93 -4.69
N ILE A 46 -6.26 19.61 -4.57
CA ILE A 46 -7.10 18.78 -3.70
C ILE A 46 -6.95 19.20 -2.24
N ALA A 47 -5.72 19.41 -1.76
CA ALA A 47 -5.48 19.87 -0.40
C ALA A 47 -6.21 21.20 -0.12
N LEU A 48 -6.06 22.18 -1.02
CA LEU A 48 -6.71 23.48 -0.89
C LEU A 48 -8.24 23.35 -0.86
N LEU A 49 -8.82 22.57 -1.77
CA LEU A 49 -10.26 22.31 -1.79
C LEU A 49 -10.76 21.68 -0.49
N LEU A 50 -10.02 20.72 0.07
CA LEU A 50 -10.37 20.08 1.33
C LEU A 50 -10.32 21.07 2.51
N PHE A 51 -9.30 21.93 2.59
CA PHE A 51 -9.20 22.95 3.63
C PHE A 51 -10.31 24.01 3.51
N LEU A 52 -10.63 24.45 2.28
CA LEU A 52 -11.75 25.34 2.04
C LEU A 52 -13.09 24.70 2.43
N ALA A 53 -13.30 23.42 2.10
CA ALA A 53 -14.49 22.67 2.50
C ALA A 53 -14.61 22.54 4.02
N LEU A 54 -13.50 22.31 4.72
CA LEU A 54 -13.49 22.30 6.20
C LEU A 54 -13.84 23.69 6.76
N ALA A 55 -13.19 24.75 6.28
CA ALA A 55 -13.46 26.11 6.72
C ALA A 55 -14.92 26.51 6.48
N GLY A 56 -15.44 26.27 5.27
CA GLY A 56 -16.84 26.51 4.92
C GLY A 56 -17.80 25.72 5.81
N SER A 57 -17.52 24.43 6.06
CA SER A 57 -18.36 23.62 6.96
C SER A 57 -18.35 24.14 8.41
N TYR A 58 -17.21 24.67 8.88
CA TYR A 58 -17.07 25.22 10.22
C TYR A 58 -17.87 26.52 10.38
N LEU A 59 -17.77 27.41 9.39
CA LEU A 59 -18.48 28.69 9.39
C LEU A 59 -19.99 28.50 9.25
N GLN A 60 -20.43 27.59 8.37
CA GLN A 60 -21.86 27.41 8.06
C GLN A 60 -22.61 26.60 9.12
N PHE A 61 -22.02 25.52 9.63
CA PHE A 61 -22.74 24.55 10.47
C PHE A 61 -22.25 24.51 11.92
N GLY A 62 -21.17 25.23 12.23
CA GLY A 62 -20.56 25.23 13.55
C GLY A 62 -19.73 23.98 13.87
N LYS A 63 -18.84 24.13 14.86
CA LYS A 63 -17.77 23.17 15.22
C LYS A 63 -18.24 21.73 15.51
N GLN A 64 -19.45 21.56 16.04
CA GLN A 64 -19.96 20.27 16.49
C GLN A 64 -20.81 19.53 15.45
N SER A 65 -21.08 20.17 14.32
CA SER A 65 -21.89 19.60 13.24
C SER A 65 -21.29 18.31 12.67
N ILE A 66 -22.15 17.49 12.09
CA ILE A 66 -21.71 16.28 11.39
C ILE A 66 -20.87 16.61 10.15
N ALA A 67 -21.19 17.70 9.45
CA ALA A 67 -20.45 18.16 8.28
C ALA A 67 -18.98 18.43 8.62
N VAL A 68 -18.71 19.18 9.70
CA VAL A 68 -17.33 19.45 10.16
C VAL A 68 -16.59 18.16 10.53
N LYS A 69 -17.28 17.20 11.16
CA LYS A 69 -16.67 15.91 11.51
C LYS A 69 -16.29 15.13 10.25
N ILE A 70 -17.18 15.05 9.26
CA ILE A 70 -16.91 14.40 7.97
C ILE A 70 -15.73 15.08 7.26
N SER A 71 -15.78 16.39 7.05
CA SER A 71 -14.71 17.14 6.37
C SER A 71 -13.35 16.95 7.04
N ARG A 72 -13.32 16.94 8.38
CA ARG A 72 -12.08 16.68 9.13
C ARG A 72 -11.54 15.28 8.90
N GLU A 73 -12.39 14.26 8.91
CA GLU A 73 -11.92 12.89 8.67
C GLU A 73 -11.45 12.67 7.22
N ILE A 74 -12.05 13.36 6.23
CA ILE A 74 -11.57 13.36 4.84
C ILE A 74 -10.16 13.99 4.77
N ILE A 75 -9.92 15.12 5.46
CA ILE A 75 -8.58 15.70 5.54
C ILE A 75 -7.60 14.74 6.21
N PHE A 76 -7.98 14.09 7.30
CA PHE A 76 -7.11 13.10 7.93
C PHE A 76 -6.79 11.93 7.00
N TYR A 77 -7.77 11.44 6.23
CA TYR A 77 -7.54 10.44 5.21
C TYR A 77 -6.52 10.91 4.17
N PHE A 78 -6.70 12.12 3.66
CA PHE A 78 -5.78 12.74 2.69
C PHE A 78 -4.36 12.86 3.24
N ILE A 79 -4.19 13.25 4.50
CA ILE A 79 -2.88 13.34 5.17
C ILE A 79 -2.23 11.95 5.28
N VAL A 80 -2.99 10.93 5.68
CA VAL A 80 -2.49 9.54 5.76
C VAL A 80 -2.01 9.06 4.38
N MET A 81 -2.80 9.28 3.33
CA MET A 81 -2.41 8.89 1.97
C MET A 81 -1.20 9.69 1.46
N SER A 82 -1.12 10.98 1.78
CA SER A 82 0.03 11.82 1.44
C SER A 82 1.31 11.35 2.13
N LEU A 83 1.21 10.89 3.38
CA LEU A 83 2.35 10.33 4.11
C LEU A 83 2.80 8.99 3.52
N ILE A 84 1.86 8.13 3.11
CA ILE A 84 2.19 6.89 2.38
C ILE A 84 2.87 7.23 1.05
N ALA A 85 2.35 8.20 0.30
CA ALA A 85 2.98 8.64 -0.95
C ALA A 85 4.39 9.20 -0.73
N LEU A 86 4.61 9.99 0.33
CA LEU A 86 5.95 10.46 0.71
C LEU A 86 6.89 9.28 0.98
N ALA A 87 6.44 8.31 1.76
CA ALA A 87 7.25 7.16 2.11
C ALA A 87 7.56 6.27 0.89
N THR A 88 6.58 6.04 0.01
CA THR A 88 6.75 5.41 -1.30
C THR A 88 7.84 6.11 -2.12
N ASN A 89 7.79 7.45 -2.19
CA ASN A 89 8.82 8.24 -2.86
C ASN A 89 10.20 8.10 -2.20
N ALA A 90 10.27 7.92 -0.88
CA ALA A 90 11.53 7.78 -0.16
C ALA A 90 12.19 6.42 -0.39
N ILE A 91 11.41 5.34 -0.32
CA ILE A 91 11.96 3.98 -0.35
C ILE A 91 12.39 3.51 -1.74
N GLN A 92 11.92 4.15 -2.82
CA GLN A 92 12.40 3.85 -4.17
C GLN A 92 13.93 4.08 -4.31
N TYR A 93 14.49 4.92 -3.44
CA TYR A 93 15.91 5.26 -3.39
C TYR A 93 16.71 4.37 -2.44
N THR A 94 16.20 3.18 -2.12
CA THR A 94 17.01 2.16 -1.44
C THR A 94 18.35 1.99 -2.17
N PRO A 95 19.48 1.98 -1.45
CA PRO A 95 20.79 1.69 -2.02
C PRO A 95 21.15 0.20 -1.96
N PHE A 96 20.25 -0.64 -1.44
CA PHE A 96 20.50 -2.06 -1.20
C PHE A 96 20.22 -2.88 -2.46
N THR A 97 20.98 -3.95 -2.64
CA THR A 97 20.79 -4.87 -3.76
C THR A 97 19.53 -5.72 -3.57
N PRO A 98 18.79 -6.04 -4.65
CA PRO A 98 17.62 -6.90 -4.56
C PRO A 98 17.92 -8.29 -3.99
N ILE A 99 16.96 -8.85 -3.26
CA ILE A 99 17.05 -10.20 -2.67
C ILE A 99 16.35 -11.28 -3.49
N ASP A 100 15.88 -10.96 -4.71
CA ASP A 100 15.10 -11.87 -5.57
C ASP A 100 15.75 -13.26 -5.73
N GLU A 101 17.06 -13.35 -5.97
CA GLU A 101 17.75 -14.64 -6.11
C GLU A 101 17.58 -15.54 -4.88
N LYS A 102 17.60 -14.96 -3.68
CA LYS A 102 17.41 -15.72 -2.43
C LYS A 102 15.97 -16.24 -2.32
N ILE A 103 15.00 -15.44 -2.73
CA ILE A 103 13.58 -15.82 -2.75
C ILE A 103 13.38 -16.94 -3.77
N ILE A 104 13.89 -16.78 -4.98
CA ILE A 104 13.81 -17.78 -6.05
C ILE A 104 14.42 -19.12 -5.60
N ASN A 105 15.61 -19.10 -5.01
CA ASN A 105 16.25 -20.33 -4.52
C ASN A 105 15.45 -21.02 -3.41
N LEU A 106 14.84 -20.24 -2.50
CA LEU A 106 13.99 -20.78 -1.44
C LEU A 106 12.71 -21.41 -2.02
N GLU A 107 12.06 -20.75 -2.97
CA GLU A 107 10.84 -21.23 -3.60
C GLU A 107 11.08 -22.45 -4.50
N GLN A 108 12.20 -22.47 -5.23
CA GLN A 108 12.61 -23.64 -6.01
C GLN A 108 12.87 -24.86 -5.12
N ALA A 109 13.39 -24.67 -3.90
CA ALA A 109 13.60 -25.77 -2.95
C ALA A 109 12.29 -26.45 -2.51
N ILE A 110 11.14 -25.78 -2.64
CA ILE A 110 9.80 -26.33 -2.41
C ILE A 110 9.00 -26.52 -3.70
N HIS A 111 9.68 -26.56 -4.85
CA HIS A 111 9.10 -26.77 -6.18
C HIS A 111 8.09 -25.72 -6.64
N VAL A 112 8.25 -24.47 -6.18
CA VAL A 112 7.48 -23.32 -6.67
C VAL A 112 8.25 -22.63 -7.78
N ASN A 113 7.58 -22.42 -8.92
CA ASN A 113 8.11 -21.73 -10.09
C ASN A 113 7.10 -20.72 -10.62
N VAL A 114 7.39 -19.42 -10.43
CA VAL A 114 6.47 -18.34 -10.84
C VAL A 114 6.23 -18.31 -12.36
N PRO A 115 7.25 -18.46 -13.24
CA PRO A 115 7.02 -18.63 -14.67
C PRO A 115 6.03 -19.75 -15.04
N ASP A 116 6.09 -20.90 -14.38
CA ASP A 116 5.15 -22.02 -14.65
C ASP A 116 3.72 -21.68 -14.19
N ILE A 117 3.58 -21.00 -13.03
CA ILE A 117 2.30 -20.48 -12.55
C ILE A 117 1.71 -19.49 -13.56
N LEU A 118 2.52 -18.53 -14.02
CA LEU A 118 2.10 -17.56 -15.02
C LEU A 118 1.70 -18.24 -16.33
N HIS A 119 2.48 -19.20 -16.80
CA HIS A 119 2.16 -19.97 -18.00
C HIS A 119 0.79 -20.63 -17.89
N TRP A 120 0.52 -21.31 -16.78
CA TRP A 120 -0.78 -21.93 -16.53
C TRP A 120 -1.91 -20.90 -16.49
N THR A 121 -1.70 -19.75 -15.84
CA THR A 121 -2.71 -18.68 -15.79
C THR A 121 -3.06 -18.18 -17.18
N LEU A 122 -2.05 -17.89 -18.02
CA LEU A 122 -2.23 -17.37 -19.38
C LEU A 122 -2.88 -18.37 -20.34
N GLN A 123 -2.92 -19.66 -20.02
CA GLN A 123 -3.70 -20.65 -20.79
C GLN A 123 -5.21 -20.54 -20.56
N HIS A 124 -5.65 -19.73 -19.59
CA HIS A 124 -7.04 -19.58 -19.21
C HIS A 124 -7.49 -18.11 -19.32
N ASP A 125 -7.87 -17.68 -20.53
CA ASP A 125 -8.20 -16.26 -20.83
C ASP A 125 -9.25 -15.65 -19.90
N VAL A 126 -10.34 -16.38 -19.61
CA VAL A 126 -11.42 -15.90 -18.73
C VAL A 126 -10.90 -15.71 -17.30
N VAL A 127 -10.10 -16.67 -16.81
CA VAL A 127 -9.50 -16.59 -15.47
C VAL A 127 -8.54 -15.41 -15.42
N THR A 128 -7.66 -15.27 -16.40
CA THR A 128 -6.72 -14.15 -16.52
C THR A 128 -7.45 -12.81 -16.53
N GLY A 129 -8.51 -12.67 -17.33
CA GLY A 129 -9.31 -11.44 -17.39
C GLY A 129 -9.93 -11.06 -16.04
N VAL A 130 -10.48 -12.03 -15.31
CA VAL A 130 -11.02 -11.81 -13.96
C VAL A 130 -9.91 -11.41 -12.98
N LEU A 131 -8.76 -12.12 -13.01
CA LEU A 131 -7.64 -11.83 -12.13
C LEU A 131 -7.10 -10.41 -12.35
N VAL A 132 -6.91 -9.99 -13.61
CA VAL A 132 -6.47 -8.64 -13.98
C VAL A 132 -7.49 -7.61 -13.48
N TRP A 133 -8.77 -7.80 -13.78
CA TRP A 133 -9.81 -6.85 -13.37
C TRP A 133 -9.88 -6.68 -11.85
N VAL A 134 -9.80 -7.79 -11.09
CA VAL A 134 -9.81 -7.74 -9.63
C VAL A 134 -8.51 -7.10 -9.09
N TYR A 135 -7.35 -7.40 -9.69
CA TYR A 135 -6.07 -6.79 -9.32
C TYR A 135 -6.11 -5.26 -9.48
N ASP A 136 -6.55 -4.79 -10.65
CA ASP A 136 -6.64 -3.37 -11.00
C ASP A 136 -7.74 -2.62 -10.23
N SER A 137 -8.64 -3.34 -9.53
CA SER A 137 -9.68 -2.73 -8.73
C SER A 137 -9.16 -2.07 -7.43
N LEU A 138 -7.96 -2.43 -6.97
CA LEU A 138 -7.46 -2.01 -5.66
C LEU A 138 -7.36 -0.48 -5.48
N PRO A 139 -6.82 0.32 -6.41
CA PRO A 139 -6.76 1.78 -6.26
C PRO A 139 -8.14 2.41 -6.05
N TYR A 140 -9.18 1.85 -6.70
CA TYR A 140 -10.56 2.27 -6.51
C TYR A 140 -11.10 1.86 -5.13
N GLN A 141 -10.82 0.64 -4.68
CA GLN A 141 -11.18 0.18 -3.34
C GLN A 141 -10.56 1.07 -2.26
N MET A 142 -9.27 1.37 -2.36
CA MET A 142 -8.57 2.26 -1.43
C MET A 142 -9.16 3.66 -1.44
N SER A 143 -9.56 4.19 -2.59
CA SER A 143 -10.11 5.55 -2.68
C SER A 143 -11.55 5.64 -2.19
N LEU A 144 -12.42 4.72 -2.63
CA LEU A 144 -13.87 4.82 -2.44
C LEU A 144 -14.34 4.27 -1.10
N ILE A 145 -13.79 3.14 -0.64
CA ILE A 145 -14.27 2.47 0.59
C ILE A 145 -14.08 3.37 1.81
N PRO A 146 -12.89 3.94 2.10
CA PRO A 146 -12.72 4.82 3.26
C PRO A 146 -13.62 6.05 3.21
N VAL A 147 -13.77 6.68 2.04
CA VAL A 147 -14.66 7.84 1.86
C VAL A 147 -16.11 7.44 2.16
N PHE A 148 -16.58 6.31 1.62
CA PHE A 148 -17.90 5.78 1.91
C PHE A 148 -18.10 5.55 3.42
N VAL A 149 -17.14 4.93 4.10
CA VAL A 149 -17.22 4.66 5.54
C VAL A 149 -17.22 5.96 6.38
N ILE A 150 -16.47 6.98 5.94
CA ILE A 150 -16.48 8.33 6.54
C ILE A 150 -17.86 8.97 6.40
N LEU A 151 -18.47 8.92 5.21
CA LEU A 151 -19.82 9.46 4.94
C LEU A 151 -20.89 8.73 5.76
N MET A 152 -20.72 7.42 5.97
CA MET A 152 -21.55 6.60 6.87
C MET A 152 -21.23 6.81 8.36
N ARG A 153 -20.34 7.76 8.69
CA ARG A 153 -20.04 8.24 10.04
C ARG A 153 -19.45 7.16 10.96
N ARG A 154 -18.87 6.10 10.39
CA ARG A 154 -18.22 5.02 11.14
C ARG A 154 -16.78 5.41 11.49
N PHE A 155 -16.60 6.58 12.11
CA PHE A 155 -15.28 7.20 12.33
C PHE A 155 -14.31 6.34 13.15
N SER A 156 -14.81 5.53 14.09
CA SER A 156 -13.96 4.61 14.87
C SER A 156 -13.26 3.59 13.98
N TYR A 157 -14.00 3.00 13.03
CA TYR A 157 -13.50 2.00 12.09
C TYR A 157 -12.46 2.60 11.15
N VAL A 158 -12.73 3.81 10.66
CA VAL A 158 -11.82 4.55 9.76
C VAL A 158 -10.50 4.90 10.46
N ARG A 159 -10.55 5.32 11.72
CA ARG A 159 -9.32 5.65 12.47
C ARG A 159 -8.49 4.42 12.83
N GLU A 160 -9.14 3.28 13.10
CA GLU A 160 -8.44 2.00 13.21
C GLU A 160 -7.78 1.62 11.88
N TYR A 161 -8.47 1.82 10.75
CA TYR A 161 -7.92 1.62 9.42
C TYR A 161 -6.70 2.51 9.14
N TYR A 162 -6.72 3.79 9.55
CA TYR A 162 -5.53 4.66 9.45
C TYR A 162 -4.35 4.13 10.25
N CYS A 163 -4.62 3.65 11.47
CA CYS A 163 -3.58 3.05 12.32
C CYS A 163 -2.96 1.83 11.63
N LEU A 164 -3.78 0.91 11.12
CA LEU A 164 -3.33 -0.28 10.40
C LEU A 164 -2.56 0.08 9.12
N LEU A 165 -3.03 1.03 8.32
CA LEU A 165 -2.34 1.52 7.13
C LEU A 165 -0.94 2.04 7.46
N LEU A 166 -0.81 2.87 8.50
CA LEU A 166 0.49 3.47 8.85
C LEU A 166 1.45 2.45 9.48
N ILE A 167 0.97 1.51 10.30
CA ILE A 167 1.83 0.45 10.87
C ILE A 167 2.30 -0.50 9.76
N THR A 168 1.40 -0.96 8.90
CA THR A 168 1.77 -1.85 7.79
C THR A 168 2.72 -1.16 6.81
N ALA A 169 2.50 0.12 6.49
CA ALA A 169 3.44 0.93 5.71
C ALA A 169 4.79 1.06 6.41
N LEU A 170 4.82 1.39 7.71
CA LEU A 170 6.05 1.50 8.48
C LEU A 170 6.87 0.20 8.44
N ILE A 171 6.25 -0.94 8.73
CA ILE A 171 6.94 -2.23 8.75
C ILE A 171 7.35 -2.65 7.33
N GLY A 172 6.40 -2.65 6.39
CA GLY A 172 6.63 -3.14 5.02
C GLY A 172 7.60 -2.28 4.22
N PHE A 173 7.52 -0.95 4.33
CA PHE A 173 8.47 -0.04 3.67
C PHE A 173 9.85 -0.11 4.29
N SER A 174 9.96 -0.34 5.61
CA SER A 174 11.27 -0.59 6.24
C SER A 174 11.88 -1.89 5.74
N ILE A 175 11.09 -2.96 5.62
CA ILE A 175 11.56 -4.24 5.06
C ILE A 175 12.03 -4.04 3.62
N TYR A 176 11.20 -3.44 2.76
CA TYR A 176 11.58 -3.20 1.36
C TYR A 176 12.82 -2.32 1.24
N TYR A 177 12.95 -1.28 2.08
CA TYR A 177 14.11 -0.40 2.02
C TYR A 177 15.42 -1.16 2.23
N PHE A 178 15.49 -2.11 3.17
CA PHE A 178 16.71 -2.88 3.43
C PHE A 178 16.82 -4.17 2.58
N TYR A 179 15.69 -4.71 2.15
CA TYR A 179 15.59 -5.97 1.41
C TYR A 179 14.70 -5.77 0.17
N PRO A 180 15.14 -4.94 -0.79
CA PRO A 180 14.31 -4.64 -1.95
C PRO A 180 14.18 -5.87 -2.86
N THR A 181 13.17 -5.81 -3.72
CA THR A 181 12.90 -6.85 -4.73
C THR A 181 12.39 -6.21 -6.01
N VAL A 182 12.75 -6.77 -7.15
CA VAL A 182 12.39 -6.25 -8.48
C VAL A 182 11.21 -6.98 -9.15
N ALA A 183 10.48 -7.78 -8.35
CA ALA A 183 9.39 -8.66 -8.79
C ALA A 183 9.88 -9.82 -9.69
N PRO A 184 9.06 -10.87 -9.89
CA PRO A 184 9.41 -11.99 -10.78
C PRO A 184 9.83 -11.54 -12.18
N ALA A 185 9.13 -10.56 -12.76
CA ALA A 185 9.43 -10.05 -14.10
C ALA A 185 10.80 -9.38 -14.22
N GLY A 186 11.35 -8.82 -13.13
CA GLY A 186 12.70 -8.26 -13.12
C GLY A 186 13.80 -9.31 -13.10
N SER A 187 13.49 -10.53 -12.62
CA SER A 187 14.45 -11.60 -12.39
C SER A 187 14.40 -12.71 -13.44
N PHE A 188 13.21 -13.02 -13.95
CA PHE A 188 13.01 -14.01 -14.99
C PHE A 188 12.95 -13.34 -16.37
N ARG A 189 13.89 -13.70 -17.26
CA ARG A 189 13.83 -13.29 -18.67
C ARG A 189 12.82 -14.15 -19.43
N ASN A 190 11.54 -13.78 -19.38
CA ASN A 190 10.47 -14.53 -20.03
C ASN A 190 9.55 -13.58 -20.84
N PRO A 191 9.26 -13.86 -22.12
CA PRO A 191 8.39 -13.03 -22.95
C PRO A 191 6.91 -13.03 -22.50
N MET A 192 6.52 -13.89 -21.56
CA MET A 192 5.15 -13.93 -21.01
C MET A 192 4.82 -12.75 -20.09
N PHE A 193 5.82 -12.04 -19.56
CA PHE A 193 5.57 -10.88 -18.72
C PHE A 193 5.14 -9.67 -19.56
N SER A 194 4.15 -8.93 -19.06
CA SER A 194 3.70 -7.69 -19.69
C SER A 194 4.74 -6.57 -19.55
N GLU A 195 4.62 -5.54 -20.38
CA GLU A 195 5.49 -4.36 -20.30
C GLU A 195 5.40 -3.68 -18.92
N SER A 196 4.21 -3.62 -18.31
CA SER A 196 4.02 -3.03 -16.98
C SER A 196 4.69 -3.85 -15.87
N GLN A 197 4.77 -5.17 -16.03
CA GLN A 197 5.49 -6.03 -15.09
C GLN A 197 6.99 -5.84 -15.20
N LEU A 198 7.52 -5.88 -16.43
CA LEU A 198 8.93 -5.62 -16.73
C LEU A 198 9.37 -4.21 -16.28
N ALA A 199 8.48 -3.23 -16.38
CA ALA A 199 8.72 -1.86 -15.94
C ALA A 199 9.12 -1.78 -14.45
N THR A 200 8.65 -2.70 -13.60
CA THR A 200 9.01 -2.74 -12.17
C THR A 200 10.53 -2.88 -11.98
N GLY A 201 11.13 -3.90 -12.59
CA GLY A 201 12.57 -4.12 -12.52
C GLY A 201 13.38 -3.12 -13.34
N LEU A 202 12.85 -2.68 -14.49
CA LEU A 202 13.47 -1.65 -15.31
C LEU A 202 13.68 -0.34 -14.53
N LYS A 203 12.65 0.14 -13.83
CA LYS A 203 12.72 1.37 -13.02
C LYS A 203 13.78 1.24 -11.93
N PHE A 204 13.80 0.12 -11.20
CA PHE A 204 14.80 -0.12 -10.16
C PHE A 204 16.23 -0.02 -10.73
N ASN A 205 16.47 -0.68 -11.87
CA ASN A 205 17.77 -0.67 -12.54
C ASN A 205 18.16 0.74 -13.03
N GLN A 206 17.22 1.48 -13.64
CA GLN A 206 17.45 2.86 -14.10
C GLN A 206 17.84 3.77 -12.93
N ILE A 207 17.09 3.72 -11.82
CA ILE A 207 17.36 4.51 -10.60
C ILE A 207 18.79 4.23 -10.09
N HIS A 208 19.18 2.95 -9.98
CA HIS A 208 20.51 2.55 -9.48
C HIS A 208 21.66 2.89 -10.43
N GLN A 209 21.36 3.05 -11.72
CA GLN A 209 22.29 3.51 -12.74
C GLN A 209 22.31 5.04 -12.88
N ASN A 210 21.59 5.78 -12.01
CA ASN A 210 21.41 7.24 -12.10
C ASN A 210 20.77 7.71 -13.41
N ILE A 211 19.93 6.87 -14.00
CA ILE A 211 19.14 7.17 -15.19
C ILE A 211 17.72 7.51 -14.70
N PRO A 212 17.12 8.64 -15.14
CA PRO A 212 15.73 8.94 -14.83
C PRO A 212 14.81 7.79 -15.31
N PRO A 213 13.85 7.34 -14.49
CA PRO A 213 12.91 6.30 -14.89
C PRO A 213 12.18 6.68 -16.18
N SER A 214 12.11 5.76 -17.15
CA SER A 214 11.47 6.02 -18.44
C SER A 214 9.94 5.87 -18.41
N THR A 215 9.38 5.38 -17.29
CA THR A 215 7.94 5.18 -17.12
C THR A 215 7.55 5.27 -15.65
N ILE A 216 6.29 5.62 -15.39
CA ILE A 216 5.66 5.53 -14.08
C ILE A 216 4.95 4.18 -13.87
N GLU A 217 4.65 3.46 -14.95
CA GLU A 217 3.91 2.20 -14.96
C GLU A 217 4.61 1.09 -14.18
N GLY A 218 3.82 0.10 -13.75
CA GLY A 218 4.30 -1.06 -12.99
C GLY A 218 4.43 -0.82 -11.49
N GLY A 219 4.72 -1.90 -10.76
CA GLY A 219 4.91 -1.85 -9.31
C GLY A 219 6.10 -1.01 -8.90
N LEU A 220 6.11 -0.55 -7.65
CA LEU A 220 7.33 -0.03 -7.00
C LEU A 220 7.99 -1.09 -6.11
N ILE A 221 7.18 -1.90 -5.45
CA ILE A 221 7.57 -2.84 -4.38
C ILE A 221 6.99 -4.19 -4.72
N ALA A 222 7.79 -5.26 -4.62
CA ALA A 222 7.27 -6.62 -4.67
C ALA A 222 7.17 -7.23 -3.25
N PHE A 223 8.25 -7.20 -2.47
CA PHE A 223 8.31 -7.77 -1.12
C PHE A 223 8.27 -6.69 -0.03
N PRO A 224 7.33 -6.74 0.93
CA PRO A 224 6.11 -7.55 0.95
C PRO A 224 5.03 -7.01 -0.03
N SER A 225 4.02 -7.81 -0.35
CA SER A 225 2.95 -7.39 -1.26
C SER A 225 1.97 -6.42 -0.60
N PHE A 226 2.11 -5.13 -0.89
CA PHE A 226 1.16 -4.10 -0.44
C PHE A 226 -0.23 -4.24 -1.07
N HIS A 227 -0.34 -4.84 -2.26
CA HIS A 227 -1.63 -5.15 -2.85
C HIS A 227 -2.45 -6.06 -1.95
N ALA A 228 -1.83 -7.15 -1.46
CA ALA A 228 -2.48 -8.07 -0.53
C ALA A 228 -2.82 -7.42 0.82
N ILE A 229 -1.89 -6.62 1.37
CA ILE A 229 -2.10 -5.90 2.63
C ILE A 229 -3.31 -4.95 2.51
N TRP A 230 -3.29 -4.07 1.51
CA TRP A 230 -4.33 -3.05 1.35
C TRP A 230 -5.69 -3.64 1.00
N ALA A 231 -5.73 -4.68 0.16
CA ALA A 231 -6.96 -5.40 -0.14
C ALA A 231 -7.62 -5.96 1.14
N TRP A 232 -6.82 -6.58 2.02
CA TRP A 232 -7.31 -7.04 3.32
C TRP A 232 -7.78 -5.88 4.21
N LEU A 233 -7.03 -4.79 4.29
CA LEU A 233 -7.41 -3.65 5.14
C LEU A 233 -8.70 -2.98 4.64
N CYS A 234 -8.90 -2.86 3.33
CA CYS A 234 -10.14 -2.38 2.71
C CYS A 234 -11.33 -3.27 3.08
N LEU A 235 -11.18 -4.59 2.97
CA LEU A 235 -12.22 -5.54 3.39
C LEU A 235 -12.51 -5.43 4.89
N TYR A 236 -11.47 -5.42 5.72
CA TYR A 236 -11.58 -5.33 7.18
C TYR A 236 -12.25 -4.03 7.64
N LEU A 237 -12.10 -2.93 6.91
CA LEU A 237 -12.81 -1.67 7.17
C LEU A 237 -14.34 -1.84 7.06
N LEU A 238 -14.81 -2.75 6.21
CA LEU A 238 -16.23 -3.03 6.00
C LEU A 238 -16.83 -4.01 7.01
N ARG A 239 -16.05 -4.49 8.00
CA ARG A 239 -16.52 -5.49 9.00
C ARG A 239 -17.75 -5.07 9.81
N SER A 240 -18.07 -3.77 9.86
CA SER A 240 -19.32 -3.30 10.49
C SER A 240 -20.58 -3.68 9.71
N TRP A 241 -20.44 -4.11 8.46
CA TRP A 241 -21.53 -4.54 7.58
C TRP A 241 -21.26 -5.98 7.12
N PRO A 242 -21.67 -7.00 7.92
CA PRO A 242 -21.26 -8.39 7.70
C PRO A 242 -21.68 -8.92 6.32
N ILE A 243 -22.87 -8.54 5.83
CA ILE A 243 -23.33 -8.95 4.49
C ILE A 243 -22.37 -8.44 3.40
N VAL A 244 -22.04 -7.15 3.43
CA VAL A 244 -21.11 -6.54 2.46
C VAL A 244 -19.72 -7.16 2.59
N PHE A 245 -19.26 -7.39 3.82
CA PHE A 245 -17.99 -8.06 4.09
C PHE A 245 -17.93 -9.45 3.45
N PHE A 246 -18.93 -10.31 3.69
CA PHE A 246 -18.93 -11.67 3.14
C PHE A 246 -19.12 -11.70 1.61
N LEU A 247 -19.82 -10.72 1.03
CA LEU A 247 -19.94 -10.59 -0.42
C LEU A 247 -18.61 -10.17 -1.08
N LEU A 248 -17.83 -9.31 -0.43
CA LEU A 248 -16.54 -8.84 -0.97
C LEU A 248 -15.36 -9.74 -0.60
N LEU A 249 -15.50 -10.61 0.41
CA LEU A 249 -14.44 -11.52 0.83
C LEU A 249 -13.90 -12.37 -0.34
N PRO A 250 -14.73 -13.04 -1.18
CA PRO A 250 -14.23 -13.76 -2.35
C PRO A 250 -13.44 -12.87 -3.31
N VAL A 251 -13.89 -11.64 -3.54
CA VAL A 251 -13.19 -10.68 -4.42
C VAL A 251 -11.82 -10.33 -3.85
N THR A 252 -11.73 -10.06 -2.55
CA THR A 252 -10.45 -9.79 -1.87
C THR A 252 -9.53 -11.00 -1.89
N VAL A 253 -10.03 -12.21 -1.68
CA VAL A 253 -9.22 -13.44 -1.79
C VAL A 253 -8.69 -13.61 -3.21
N THR A 254 -9.54 -13.43 -4.22
CA THR A 254 -9.12 -13.47 -5.64
C THR A 254 -8.07 -12.41 -5.95
N LEU A 255 -8.18 -11.20 -5.38
CA LEU A 255 -7.18 -10.14 -5.51
C LEU A 255 -5.82 -10.54 -4.92
N ILE A 256 -5.83 -11.12 -3.73
CA ILE A 256 -4.60 -11.58 -3.08
C ILE A 256 -3.95 -12.69 -3.91
N LEU A 257 -4.74 -13.62 -4.45
CA LEU A 257 -4.24 -14.68 -5.32
C LEU A 257 -3.74 -14.15 -6.66
N SER A 258 -4.40 -13.13 -7.23
CA SER A 258 -4.01 -12.56 -8.52
C SER A 258 -2.62 -11.92 -8.48
N CYS A 259 -2.14 -11.48 -7.32
CA CYS A 259 -0.77 -11.00 -7.12
C CYS A 259 0.27 -12.03 -7.59
N VAL A 260 0.09 -13.31 -7.28
CA VAL A 260 1.01 -14.39 -7.67
C VAL A 260 0.62 -14.97 -9.02
N LEU A 261 -0.67 -15.23 -9.24
CA LEU A 261 -1.15 -15.91 -10.45
C LEU A 261 -0.84 -15.11 -11.72
N LEU A 262 -0.86 -13.78 -11.63
CA LEU A 262 -0.48 -12.91 -12.74
C LEU A 262 1.04 -12.68 -12.83
N GLY A 263 1.85 -13.17 -11.88
CA GLY A 263 3.31 -13.01 -11.91
C GLY A 263 3.83 -11.67 -11.39
N TRP A 264 3.03 -10.90 -10.65
CA TRP A 264 3.47 -9.65 -10.01
C TRP A 264 4.32 -9.88 -8.75
N HIS A 265 4.11 -11.00 -8.07
CA HIS A 265 4.68 -11.30 -6.76
C HIS A 265 5.13 -12.75 -6.65
N TYR A 266 6.13 -12.98 -5.80
CA TYR A 266 6.46 -14.32 -5.33
C TYR A 266 5.44 -14.76 -4.25
N PRO A 267 5.08 -16.05 -4.14
CA PRO A 267 4.30 -16.56 -3.00
C PRO A 267 4.81 -16.13 -1.63
N LEU A 268 6.13 -16.03 -1.44
CA LEU A 268 6.72 -15.56 -0.19
C LEU A 268 6.30 -14.12 0.16
N ASP A 269 6.06 -13.27 -0.84
CA ASP A 269 5.58 -11.90 -0.65
C ASP A 269 4.22 -11.89 0.08
N LEU A 270 3.34 -12.86 -0.23
CA LEU A 270 2.03 -12.98 0.40
C LEU A 270 2.12 -13.48 1.85
N ILE A 271 3.05 -14.40 2.13
CA ILE A 271 3.33 -14.88 3.49
C ILE A 271 3.83 -13.72 4.35
N ALA A 272 4.77 -12.93 3.83
CA ALA A 272 5.27 -11.74 4.51
C ALA A 272 4.14 -10.72 4.75
N SER A 273 3.28 -10.48 3.76
CA SER A 273 2.10 -9.62 3.91
C SER A 273 1.15 -10.10 5.01
N LEU A 274 0.88 -11.40 5.09
CA LEU A 274 0.04 -11.98 6.15
C LEU A 274 0.67 -11.74 7.53
N ILE A 275 1.96 -12.01 7.69
CA ILE A 275 2.68 -11.78 8.95
C ILE A 275 2.59 -10.31 9.36
N ILE A 276 2.84 -9.38 8.44
CA ILE A 276 2.79 -7.94 8.68
C ILE A 276 1.37 -7.50 9.08
N VAL A 277 0.34 -8.00 8.42
CA VAL A 277 -1.05 -7.73 8.77
C VAL A 277 -1.36 -8.20 10.19
N LEU A 278 -0.99 -9.44 10.54
CA LEU A 278 -1.22 -9.99 11.88
C LEU A 278 -0.49 -9.19 12.96
N MET A 279 0.78 -8.87 12.74
CA MET A 279 1.57 -8.01 13.64
C MET A 279 0.92 -6.63 13.80
N SER A 280 0.45 -6.03 12.70
CA SER A 280 -0.18 -4.70 12.72
C SER A 280 -1.50 -4.69 13.49
N HIS A 281 -2.32 -5.74 13.34
CA HIS A 281 -3.52 -5.93 14.15
C HIS A 281 -3.17 -6.08 15.63
N TRP A 282 -2.14 -6.85 15.96
CA TRP A 282 -1.67 -7.00 17.33
C TRP A 282 -1.21 -5.67 17.95
N PHE A 283 -0.36 -4.91 17.25
CA PHE A 283 0.09 -3.58 17.70
C PHE A 283 -1.08 -2.60 17.87
N CYS A 284 -1.99 -2.55 16.89
CA CYS A 284 -3.16 -1.68 16.95
C CYS A 284 -4.09 -2.03 18.14
N ALA A 285 -4.31 -3.33 18.37
CA ALA A 285 -5.10 -3.82 19.51
C ALA A 285 -4.42 -3.52 20.85
N PHE A 286 -3.10 -3.70 20.94
CA PHE A 286 -2.30 -3.39 22.12
C PHE A 286 -2.40 -1.91 22.50
N CYS A 287 -2.25 -1.01 21.53
CA CYS A 287 -2.45 0.43 21.75
C CYS A 287 -3.89 0.78 22.20
N GLY A 288 -4.88 -0.02 21.81
CA GLY A 288 -6.25 0.08 22.30
C GLY A 288 -6.44 -0.31 23.78
N ARG A 289 -5.52 -1.09 24.36
CA ARG A 289 -5.62 -1.65 25.72
C ARG A 289 -4.89 -0.83 26.80
N PHE A 290 -3.85 -0.07 26.46
CA PHE A 290 -2.89 0.57 27.39
C PHE A 290 -3.35 1.72 28.31
N LYS A 291 -4.66 1.87 28.59
CA LYS A 291 -5.16 2.86 29.57
C LYS A 291 -6.16 2.29 30.59
N HIS A 292 -6.08 1.00 30.87
CA HIS A 292 -6.79 0.35 31.98
C HIS A 292 -5.86 -0.04 33.15
N ALA A 293 -4.62 0.47 33.16
CA ALA A 293 -3.68 0.33 34.27
C ALA A 293 -3.30 1.73 34.77
#